data_AF-A0A961GT57-F1
#
_entry.id   AF-A0A961GT57-F1
#
_cell.length_a   1.000
_cell.length_b   1.000
_cell.length_c   1.000
_cell.angle_alpha   90.00
_cell.angle_beta   90.00
_cell.angle_gamma   90.00
#
_symmetry.space_group_name_H-M   'P 1'
#
loop_
_entity.id
_entity.type
_entity.pdbx_description
1 polymer ?
#
loop_
_entity_poly.entity_id
_entity_poly.type
_entity_poly.pdbx_seq_one_letter_code
_entity_poly.pdbx_strand_id
1 'polypeptide(L)'
;QDGQGFLGVGPDSKVRDVSVLGAVPEGLRQIGNVTSATVSNLSRYVTPSGVSEYGKNFTSDAPEPGSKADLNRPRSVVGIVDEGSSIVRGDVWSLLFLLGVVSLALALFNLIPLPPFDGGHAAIVVYEAVASKVRGRTVRVDYRKLVPVTAVVLFVFITFGLSAMLLDIRDLAR
;
A
#
# COMPACT_ATOMS: atom_id res chain seq x y z
N GLN A 1 -24.95 6.89 -1.29
CA GLN A 1 -26.19 6.41 -0.66
C GLN A 1 -25.83 5.11 0.01
N ASP A 2 -25.96 5.14 1.33
CA ASP A 2 -25.21 4.32 2.28
C ASP A 2 -25.77 2.90 2.36
N GLY A 3 -24.97 1.92 1.93
CA GLY A 3 -25.22 0.49 2.08
C GLY A 3 -24.98 0.01 3.51
N GLN A 4 -25.68 0.60 4.49
CA GLN A 4 -25.68 0.07 5.84
C GLN A 4 -26.68 -1.09 5.92
N GLY A 5 -26.16 -2.31 5.84
CA GLY A 5 -26.89 -3.51 6.23
C GLY A 5 -27.14 -3.49 7.73
N PHE A 6 -28.40 -3.61 8.14
CA PHE A 6 -28.81 -3.78 9.52
C PHE A 6 -29.52 -5.14 9.60
N LEU A 7 -29.17 -5.97 10.59
CA LEU A 7 -29.66 -7.35 10.83
C LEU A 7 -28.98 -8.47 10.01
N GLY A 8 -27.64 -8.58 10.04
CA GLY A 8 -26.94 -9.79 9.58
C GLY A 8 -26.94 -10.04 8.07
N VAL A 9 -27.50 -9.12 7.28
CA VAL A 9 -27.42 -9.08 5.82
C VAL A 9 -26.58 -7.88 5.42
N GLY A 10 -25.36 -8.16 4.93
CA GLY A 10 -24.51 -7.17 4.28
C GLY A 10 -24.99 -6.90 2.85
N PRO A 11 -24.51 -5.83 2.20
CA PRO A 11 -24.84 -5.55 0.81
C PRO A 11 -24.47 -6.77 -0.05
N ASP A 12 -25.47 -7.36 -0.69
CA ASP A 12 -25.28 -8.44 -1.66
C ASP A 12 -24.35 -7.92 -2.75
N SER A 13 -23.14 -8.48 -2.78
CA SER A 13 -22.15 -8.16 -3.80
C SER A 13 -22.62 -8.86 -5.06
N LYS A 14 -23.50 -8.22 -5.82
CA LYS A 14 -24.01 -8.78 -7.07
C LYS A 14 -22.83 -9.06 -7.99
N VAL A 15 -22.47 -10.34 -8.07
CA VAL A 15 -21.51 -10.86 -9.05
C VAL A 15 -22.09 -10.51 -10.42
N ARG A 16 -21.48 -9.53 -11.07
CA ARG A 16 -21.89 -9.10 -12.39
C ARG A 16 -21.16 -9.98 -13.38
N ASP A 17 -21.90 -10.87 -14.03
CA ASP A 17 -21.36 -11.68 -15.11
C ASP A 17 -20.92 -10.77 -16.25
N VAL A 18 -19.60 -10.64 -16.41
CA VAL A 18 -18.98 -9.95 -17.53
C VAL A 18 -18.44 -10.99 -18.50
N SER A 19 -18.59 -10.74 -19.79
CA SER A 19 -17.96 -11.60 -20.80
C SER A 19 -16.45 -11.52 -20.67
N VAL A 20 -15.73 -12.57 -21.09
CA VAL A 20 -14.24 -12.62 -21.02
C VAL A 20 -13.60 -11.38 -21.69
N LEU A 21 -14.18 -10.91 -22.80
CA LEU A 21 -13.72 -9.70 -23.49
C LEU A 21 -14.08 -8.40 -22.74
N GLY A 22 -15.17 -8.39 -21.99
CA GLY A 22 -15.57 -7.27 -21.13
C GLY A 22 -14.85 -7.24 -19.78
N ALA A 23 -14.32 -8.38 -19.32
CA ALA A 23 -13.61 -8.50 -18.05
C ALA A 23 -12.25 -7.78 -18.07
N VAL A 24 -11.54 -7.80 -19.21
CA VAL A 24 -10.24 -7.12 -19.36
C VAL A 24 -10.35 -5.60 -19.15
N PRO A 25 -11.19 -4.86 -19.89
CA PRO A 25 -11.31 -3.41 -19.69
C PRO A 25 -11.89 -3.06 -18.32
N GLU A 26 -12.77 -3.89 -17.75
CA GLU A 26 -13.31 -3.67 -16.41
C GLU A 26 -12.23 -3.87 -15.33
N GLY A 27 -11.39 -4.90 -15.45
CA GLY A 27 -10.25 -5.13 -14.58
C GLY A 27 -9.23 -3.97 -14.62
N LEU A 28 -8.95 -3.42 -15.81
CA LEU A 28 -8.09 -2.24 -15.94
C LEU A 28 -8.68 -1.00 -15.29
N ARG A 29 -9.99 -0.77 -15.43
CA ARG A 29 -10.68 0.32 -14.72
C ARG A 29 -10.63 0.12 -13.21
N GLN A 30 -10.83 -1.11 -12.75
CA GLN A 30 -10.74 -1.45 -11.34
C GLN A 30 -9.32 -1.20 -10.79
N ILE A 31 -8.28 -1.61 -11.52
CA ILE A 31 -6.88 -1.28 -11.19
C ILE A 31 -6.71 0.24 -11.07
N GLY A 32 -7.24 1.01 -12.04
CA GLY A 32 -7.18 2.49 -12.00
C GLY A 32 -7.90 3.09 -10.79
N ASN A 33 -9.08 2.57 -10.44
CA ASN A 33 -9.85 3.01 -9.28
C ASN A 33 -9.12 2.68 -7.96
N VAL A 34 -8.59 1.46 -7.83
CA VAL A 34 -7.81 1.04 -6.64
C VAL A 34 -6.52 1.84 -6.53
N THR A 35 -5.84 2.09 -7.65
CA THR A 35 -4.62 2.89 -7.70
C THR A 35 -4.90 4.33 -7.26
N SER A 36 -5.91 4.99 -7.84
CA SER A 36 -6.25 6.37 -7.50
C SER A 36 -6.72 6.51 -6.06
N ALA A 37 -7.51 5.56 -5.55
CA ALA A 37 -7.89 5.50 -4.15
C ALA A 37 -6.67 5.35 -3.23
N THR A 38 -5.75 4.43 -3.57
CA THR A 38 -4.49 4.23 -2.82
C THR A 38 -3.65 5.49 -2.78
N VAL A 39 -3.45 6.16 -3.93
CA VAL A 39 -2.70 7.43 -4.01
C VAL A 39 -3.38 8.52 -3.17
N SER A 40 -4.71 8.64 -3.27
CA SER A 40 -5.47 9.62 -2.47
C SER A 40 -5.34 9.35 -0.97
N ASN A 41 -5.45 8.09 -0.54
CA ASN A 41 -5.31 7.69 0.85
C ASN A 41 -3.88 7.93 1.35
N LEU A 42 -2.86 7.53 0.58
CA LEU A 42 -1.47 7.72 0.95
C LEU A 42 -1.10 9.20 1.06
N SER A 43 -1.63 10.05 0.17
CA SER A 43 -1.39 11.49 0.20
C SER A 43 -1.83 12.14 1.51
N ARG A 44 -2.88 11.61 2.16
CA ARG A 44 -3.34 12.09 3.47
C ARG A 44 -2.35 11.77 4.58
N TYR A 45 -1.71 10.59 4.53
CA TYR A 45 -0.73 10.19 5.55
C TYR A 45 0.59 10.94 5.46
N VAL A 46 0.96 11.43 4.27
CA VAL A 46 2.17 12.26 4.07
C VAL A 46 1.96 13.70 4.55
N THR A 47 0.74 14.11 4.89
CA THR A 47 0.48 15.43 5.48
C THR A 47 0.97 15.53 6.93
N PRO A 48 1.33 16.73 7.42
CA PRO A 48 1.75 16.94 8.81
C PRO A 48 0.75 16.41 9.86
N SER A 49 -0.55 16.47 9.55
CA SER A 49 -1.62 15.90 10.37
C SER A 49 -1.59 14.37 10.41
N GLY A 50 -1.33 13.71 9.28
CA GLY A 50 -1.28 12.24 9.21
C GLY A 50 -0.11 11.64 10.00
N VAL A 51 1.06 12.29 9.93
CA VAL A 51 2.24 11.86 10.70
C VAL A 51 2.02 12.01 12.21
N SER A 52 1.35 13.08 12.65
CA SER A 52 1.00 13.29 14.06
C SER A 52 0.01 12.24 14.58
N GLU A 53 -0.99 11.89 13.78
CA GLU A 53 -1.98 10.86 14.11
C GLU A 53 -1.36 9.47 14.18
N TYR A 54 -0.47 9.14 13.24
CA TYR A 54 0.29 7.89 13.23
C TYR A 54 1.13 7.72 14.51
N GLY A 55 1.86 8.76 14.94
CA GLY A 55 2.66 8.70 16.17
C GLY A 55 1.84 8.49 17.44
N LYS A 56 0.62 9.04 17.50
CA LYS A 56 -0.32 8.80 18.61
C LYS A 56 -0.82 7.36 18.63
N ASN A 57 -1.10 6.79 17.47
CA ASN A 57 -1.58 5.41 17.33
C ASN A 57 -0.51 4.34 17.66
N PHE A 58 0.78 4.70 17.62
CA PHE A 58 1.89 3.83 18.06
C PHE A 58 2.01 3.69 19.58
N THR A 59 1.64 4.74 20.31
CA THR A 59 1.86 4.84 21.77
C THR A 59 0.58 4.60 22.57
N SER A 60 -0.56 4.46 21.90
CA SER A 60 -1.86 4.21 22.51
C SER A 60 -2.12 2.70 22.65
N ASP A 61 -2.84 2.31 23.69
CA ASP A 61 -3.29 0.92 23.94
C ASP A 61 -4.04 0.34 22.73
N ALA A 62 -4.06 -0.98 22.62
CA ALA A 62 -4.74 -1.68 21.54
C ALA A 62 -6.23 -1.29 21.49
N PRO A 63 -6.71 -0.65 20.41
CA PRO A 63 -8.12 -0.30 20.26
C PRO A 63 -8.98 -1.56 20.17
N GLU A 64 -10.27 -1.44 20.48
CA GLU A 64 -11.20 -2.54 20.25
C GLU A 64 -11.23 -2.91 18.75
N PRO A 65 -11.27 -4.22 18.42
CA PRO A 65 -11.35 -4.70 17.04
C PRO A 65 -12.52 -4.09 16.28
N GLY A 66 -12.26 -3.50 15.11
CA GLY A 66 -13.29 -2.85 14.28
C GLY A 66 -13.61 -1.39 14.65
N SER A 67 -12.91 -0.80 15.62
CA SER A 67 -12.98 0.64 15.89
C SER A 67 -12.24 1.45 14.81
N LYS A 68 -12.58 2.75 14.65
CA LYS A 68 -11.88 3.66 13.74
C LYS A 68 -10.37 3.77 14.03
N ALA A 69 -9.96 3.51 15.27
CA ALA A 69 -8.57 3.51 15.69
C ALA A 69 -7.83 2.22 15.30
N ASP A 70 -8.52 1.07 15.23
CA ASP A 70 -7.97 -0.20 14.72
C ASP A 70 -7.69 -0.11 13.21
N LEU A 71 -8.61 0.49 12.44
CA LEU A 71 -8.44 0.77 11.00
C LEU A 71 -7.27 1.71 10.66
N ASN A 72 -6.90 2.59 11.60
CA ASN A 72 -5.82 3.56 11.42
C ASN A 72 -4.49 3.11 12.02
N ARG A 73 -4.40 1.85 12.51
CA ARG A 73 -3.17 1.29 13.06
C ARG A 73 -2.30 0.68 11.95
N PRO A 74 -0.97 0.72 12.08
CA PRO A 74 -0.08 0.04 11.15
C PRO A 74 -0.17 -1.48 11.38
N ARG A 75 -0.72 -2.21 10.41
CA ARG A 75 -0.69 -3.68 10.37
C ARG A 75 0.65 -4.17 9.82
N SER A 76 1.17 -5.28 10.34
CA SER A 76 2.33 -5.95 9.74
C SER A 76 1.92 -6.91 8.62
N VAL A 77 2.92 -7.49 7.94
CA VAL A 77 2.72 -8.56 6.95
C VAL A 77 1.96 -9.75 7.57
N VAL A 78 2.20 -10.05 8.84
CA VAL A 78 1.54 -11.16 9.56
C VAL A 78 0.05 -10.87 9.73
N GLY A 79 -0.34 -9.65 10.16
CA GLY A 79 -1.74 -9.25 10.27
C GLY A 79 -2.47 -9.21 8.92
N ILE A 80 -1.81 -8.77 7.86
CA ILE A 80 -2.37 -8.79 6.49
C ILE A 80 -2.60 -10.24 6.01
N VAL A 81 -1.69 -11.16 6.33
CA VAL A 81 -1.82 -12.59 5.97
C VAL A 81 -2.95 -13.24 6.76
N ASP A 82 -3.09 -12.92 8.05
CA ASP A 82 -4.19 -13.42 8.88
C ASP A 82 -5.55 -12.95 8.36
N GLU A 83 -5.71 -11.65 8.10
CA GLU A 83 -6.91 -11.09 7.47
C GLU A 83 -7.15 -11.68 6.07
N GLY A 84 -6.10 -11.81 5.26
CA GLY A 84 -6.16 -12.38 3.91
C GLY A 84 -6.59 -13.84 3.90
N SER A 85 -6.24 -14.62 4.93
CA SER A 85 -6.65 -16.03 5.06
C SER A 85 -8.17 -16.17 5.22
N SER A 86 -8.82 -15.20 5.88
CA SER A 86 -10.27 -15.15 6.08
C SER A 86 -11.05 -14.77 4.80
N ILE A 87 -10.36 -14.15 3.83
CA ILE A 87 -10.95 -13.78 2.54
C ILE A 87 -11.01 -14.99 1.60
N VAL A 88 -9.98 -15.84 1.64
CA VAL A 88 -9.83 -16.91 0.63
C VAL A 88 -10.85 -18.04 0.82
N ARG A 89 -11.27 -18.40 2.04
CA ARG A 89 -12.37 -19.35 2.39
C ARG A 89 -12.61 -20.56 1.45
N GLY A 90 -11.58 -21.04 0.75
CA GLY A 90 -11.65 -22.13 -0.23
C GLY A 90 -12.13 -21.76 -1.64
N ASP A 91 -12.32 -20.49 -1.97
CA ASP A 91 -12.73 -20.02 -3.30
C ASP A 91 -11.52 -19.56 -4.13
N VAL A 92 -11.34 -20.16 -5.31
CA VAL A 92 -10.24 -19.86 -6.25
C VAL A 92 -10.36 -18.43 -6.77
N TRP A 93 -11.57 -17.91 -6.96
CA TRP A 93 -11.77 -16.55 -7.46
C TRP A 93 -11.33 -15.51 -6.43
N SER A 94 -11.67 -15.73 -5.16
CA SER A 94 -11.20 -14.92 -4.04
C SER A 94 -9.67 -14.94 -3.90
N LEU A 95 -9.02 -16.09 -4.14
CA LEU A 95 -7.56 -16.20 -4.17
C LEU A 95 -6.95 -15.41 -5.33
N LEU A 96 -7.50 -15.52 -6.54
CA LEU A 96 -7.03 -14.77 -7.72
C LEU A 96 -7.20 -13.26 -7.52
N PHE A 97 -8.29 -12.85 -6.89
CA PHE A 97 -8.52 -11.45 -6.53
C PHE A 97 -7.47 -10.96 -5.52
N LEU A 98 -7.21 -11.71 -4.44
CA LEU A 98 -6.18 -11.38 -3.46
C LEU A 98 -4.80 -11.28 -4.12
N LEU A 99 -4.45 -12.25 -4.97
CA LEU A 99 -3.20 -12.23 -5.71
C LEU A 99 -3.10 -10.99 -6.62
N GLY A 100 -4.20 -10.61 -7.28
CA GLY A 100 -4.29 -9.40 -8.08
C GLY A 100 -4.06 -8.13 -7.25
N VAL A 101 -4.68 -8.02 -6.08
CA VAL A 101 -4.51 -6.88 -5.15
C VAL A 101 -3.07 -6.82 -4.61
N VAL A 102 -2.48 -7.95 -4.20
CA VAL A 102 -1.09 -8.01 -3.73
C VAL A 102 -0.12 -7.63 -4.85
N SER A 103 -0.33 -8.15 -6.05
CA SER A 103 0.50 -7.83 -7.22
C SER A 103 0.41 -6.35 -7.57
N LEU A 104 -0.79 -5.77 -7.53
CA LEU A 104 -1.00 -4.33 -7.72
C LEU A 104 -0.31 -3.52 -6.63
N ALA A 105 -0.43 -3.93 -5.35
CA ALA A 105 0.25 -3.26 -4.25
C ALA A 105 1.77 -3.26 -4.46
N LEU A 106 2.38 -4.39 -4.81
CA LEU A 106 3.81 -4.48 -5.11
C LEU A 106 4.20 -3.58 -6.30
N ALA A 107 3.40 -3.54 -7.36
CA ALA A 107 3.63 -2.65 -8.49
C ALA A 107 3.59 -1.17 -8.07
N LEU A 108 2.63 -0.78 -7.22
CA LEU A 108 2.53 0.58 -6.70
C LEU A 108 3.69 0.93 -5.76
N PHE A 109 4.10 0.01 -4.88
CA PHE A 109 5.27 0.19 -4.01
C PHE A 109 6.55 0.36 -4.83
N ASN A 110 6.75 -0.46 -5.87
CA ASN A 110 7.92 -0.34 -6.74
C ASN A 110 7.90 0.94 -7.58
N LEU A 111 6.75 1.59 -7.77
CA LEU A 111 6.65 2.87 -8.47
C LEU A 111 7.03 4.07 -7.59
N ILE A 112 7.21 3.88 -6.28
CA ILE A 112 7.61 4.97 -5.37
C ILE A 112 8.99 5.51 -5.79
N PRO A 113 9.16 6.84 -5.91
CA PRO A 113 10.40 7.45 -6.40
C PRO A 113 11.49 7.50 -5.31
N LEU A 114 11.85 6.35 -4.74
CA LEU A 114 12.97 6.21 -3.80
C LEU A 114 14.02 5.24 -4.35
N PRO A 115 15.31 5.43 -4.03
CA PRO A 115 16.41 4.61 -4.56
C PRO A 115 16.27 3.07 -4.43
N PRO A 116 15.72 2.49 -3.34
CA PRO A 116 15.58 1.03 -3.25
C PRO A 116 14.48 0.45 -4.14
N PHE A 117 13.56 1.28 -4.65
CA PHE A 117 12.47 0.86 -5.52
C PHE A 117 12.77 1.20 -6.99
N ASP A 118 12.15 0.48 -7.92
CA ASP A 118 12.38 0.67 -9.36
C ASP A 118 12.03 2.09 -9.84
N GLY A 119 11.02 2.72 -9.25
CA GLY A 119 10.62 4.10 -9.48
C GLY A 119 11.71 5.11 -9.16
N GLY A 120 12.68 4.77 -8.29
CA GLY A 120 13.87 5.57 -8.04
C GLY A 120 14.72 5.76 -9.29
N HIS A 121 14.90 4.70 -10.09
CA HIS A 121 15.64 4.77 -11.36
C HIS A 121 14.92 5.67 -12.36
N ALA A 122 13.59 5.52 -12.49
CA ALA A 122 12.79 6.38 -13.34
C ALA A 122 12.88 7.85 -12.90
N ALA A 123 12.80 8.13 -11.60
CA ALA A 123 12.94 9.48 -11.05
C ALA A 123 14.31 10.10 -11.35
N ILE A 124 15.39 9.31 -11.24
CA ILE A 124 16.75 9.76 -11.57
C ILE A 124 16.87 10.07 -13.06
N VAL A 125 16.38 9.20 -13.94
CA VAL A 125 16.44 9.43 -15.40
C VAL A 125 15.64 10.67 -15.80
N VAL A 126 14.44 10.84 -15.24
CA VAL A 126 13.63 12.05 -15.46
C VAL A 126 14.37 13.29 -14.97
N TYR A 127 14.98 13.23 -13.79
CA TYR A 127 15.78 14.32 -13.25
C TYR A 127 16.97 14.65 -14.15
N GLU A 128 17.74 13.66 -14.59
CA GLU A 128 18.89 13.84 -15.48
C GLU A 128 18.47 14.46 -16.82
N ALA A 129 17.37 13.99 -17.40
CA ALA A 129 16.84 14.51 -18.66
C ALA A 129 16.42 15.99 -18.53
N VAL A 130 15.67 16.32 -17.48
CA VAL A 130 15.23 17.70 -17.21
C VAL A 130 16.43 18.60 -16.89
N ALA A 131 17.32 18.18 -16.00
CA ALA A 131 18.49 18.95 -15.60
C ALA A 131 19.46 19.17 -16.77
N SER A 132 19.63 18.17 -17.65
CA SER A 132 20.47 18.29 -18.83
C SER A 132 19.92 19.30 -19.82
N LYS A 133 18.60 19.27 -20.03
CA LYS A 133 17.90 20.22 -20.91
C LYS A 133 18.00 21.65 -20.39
N VAL A 134 17.80 21.85 -19.09
CA VAL A 134 17.85 23.18 -18.45
C VAL A 134 19.26 23.75 -18.41
N ARG A 135 20.28 22.93 -18.15
CA ARG A 135 21.68 23.38 -18.04
C ARG A 135 22.42 23.44 -19.39
N GLY A 136 21.83 22.96 -20.47
CA GLY A 136 22.47 22.91 -21.80
C GLY A 136 23.68 21.97 -21.87
N ARG A 137 23.85 21.08 -20.90
CA ARG A 137 24.95 20.10 -20.83
C ARG A 137 24.45 18.81 -20.20
N THR A 138 25.10 17.69 -20.50
CA THR A 138 24.75 16.41 -19.90
C THR A 138 24.96 16.45 -18.38
N VAL A 139 23.89 16.16 -17.64
CA VAL A 139 23.88 15.97 -16.20
C VAL A 139 23.66 14.49 -15.94
N ARG A 140 24.59 13.87 -15.21
CA ARG A 140 24.48 12.47 -14.77
C ARG A 140 24.61 12.42 -13.26
N VAL A 141 23.74 11.67 -12.62
CA VAL A 141 23.75 11.38 -11.20
C VAL A 141 24.69 10.21 -10.96
N ASP A 142 25.54 10.35 -9.93
CA ASP A 142 26.41 9.27 -9.49
C ASP A 142 25.63 8.37 -8.53
N TYR A 143 25.31 7.15 -8.97
CA TYR A 143 24.60 6.15 -8.18
C TYR A 143 25.32 5.80 -6.88
N ARG A 144 26.64 5.94 -6.81
CA ARG A 144 27.40 5.70 -5.57
C ARG A 144 26.99 6.65 -4.45
N LYS A 145 26.56 7.86 -4.79
CA LYS A 145 26.07 8.85 -3.83
C LYS A 145 24.66 8.54 -3.32
N LEU A 146 23.93 7.66 -4.02
CA LEU A 146 22.59 7.22 -3.62
C LEU A 146 22.64 6.04 -2.65
N VAL A 147 23.71 5.24 -2.64
CA VAL A 147 23.90 4.12 -1.70
C VAL A 147 23.60 4.49 -0.23
N PRO A 148 24.13 5.59 0.35
CA PRO A 148 23.79 5.95 1.73
C PRO A 148 22.30 6.29 1.89
N VAL A 149 21.68 6.92 0.89
CA VAL A 149 20.23 7.22 0.90
C VAL A 149 19.43 5.92 0.87
N THR A 150 19.79 4.98 -0.01
CA THR A 150 19.19 3.65 -0.08
C THR A 150 19.27 2.94 1.27
N ALA A 151 20.45 2.97 1.92
CA ALA A 151 20.65 2.35 3.22
C ALA A 151 19.76 2.96 4.31
N VAL A 152 19.63 4.29 4.35
CA VAL A 152 18.72 4.98 5.29
C VAL A 152 17.27 4.59 5.03
N VAL A 153 16.82 4.60 3.78
CA VAL A 153 15.44 4.21 3.44
C VAL A 153 15.18 2.76 3.86
N LEU A 154 16.07 1.83 3.52
CA LEU A 154 15.93 0.43 3.93
C LEU A 154 15.93 0.27 5.45
N PHE A 155 16.82 0.97 6.15
CA PHE A 155 16.86 0.95 7.62
C PHE A 155 15.53 1.39 8.24
N VAL A 156 14.94 2.47 7.72
CA VAL A 156 13.63 2.97 8.14
C VAL A 156 12.54 1.93 7.91
N PHE A 157 12.45 1.37 6.70
CA PHE A 157 11.44 0.36 6.37
C PHE A 157 11.58 -0.92 7.20
N ILE A 158 12.80 -1.40 7.40
CA ILE A 158 13.09 -2.57 8.26
C ILE A 158 12.67 -2.27 9.70
N THR A 159 13.02 -1.10 10.23
CA THR A 159 12.68 -0.71 11.60
C THR A 159 11.16 -0.66 11.80
N PHE A 160 10.43 -0.04 10.87
CA PHE A 160 8.97 -0.01 10.92
C PHE A 160 8.35 -1.40 10.76
N GLY A 161 8.83 -2.20 9.82
CA GLY A 161 8.36 -3.56 9.58
C GLY A 161 8.55 -4.48 10.79
N LEU A 162 9.73 -4.45 11.41
CA LEU A 162 10.01 -5.20 12.64
C LEU A 162 9.15 -4.69 13.80
N SER A 163 8.96 -3.38 13.95
CA SER A 163 8.13 -2.81 15.01
C SER A 163 6.67 -3.25 14.88
N ALA A 164 6.10 -3.20 13.67
CA ALA A 164 4.74 -3.66 13.40
C ALA A 164 4.62 -5.18 13.65
N MET A 165 5.59 -5.98 13.20
CA MET A 165 5.61 -7.42 13.43
C MET A 165 5.61 -7.77 14.92
N LEU A 166 6.37 -7.02 15.74
CA LEU A 166 6.39 -7.20 17.18
C LEU A 166 5.06 -6.84 17.85
N LEU A 167 4.34 -5.85 17.33
CA LEU A 167 3.00 -5.48 17.82
C LEU A 167 1.99 -6.58 17.50
N ASP A 168 1.94 -7.04 16.25
CA ASP A 168 1.01 -8.10 15.85
C ASP A 168 1.24 -9.41 16.62
N ILE A 169 2.50 -9.82 16.83
CA ILE A 169 2.82 -11.02 17.63
C ILE A 169 2.37 -10.87 19.09
N ARG A 170 2.51 -9.68 19.68
CA ARG A 170 2.06 -9.41 21.06
C ARG A 170 0.54 -9.47 21.18
N ASP A 171 -0.17 -8.97 20.18
CA ASP A 171 -1.62 -9.00 20.15
C ASP A 171 -2.14 -10.43 19.91
N LEU A 172 -1.45 -11.25 19.10
CA LEU A 172 -1.79 -12.66 18.87
C LEU A 172 -1.59 -13.57 20.10
N ALA A 173 -0.72 -13.15 21.03
CA ALA A 173 -0.36 -13.90 22.23
C ALA A 173 -1.24 -13.57 23.46
N ARG A 174 -2.20 -12.65 23.32
CA ARG A 174 -3.20 -12.29 24.34
C ARG A 174 -4.52 -13.00 24.07
#